data_AF-A0A317JSP8-F1
#
_entry.id   AF-A0A317JSP8-F1
#
_cell.length_a   1.000
_cell.length_b   1.000
_cell.length_c   1.000
_cell.angle_alpha   90.00
_cell.angle_beta   90.00
_cell.angle_gamma   90.00
#
_symmetry.space_group_name_H-M   'P 1'
#
loop_
_entity.id
_entity.type
_entity.pdbx_description
1 polymer ?
#
loop_
_entity_poly.entity_id
_entity_poly.type
_entity_poly.pdbx_seq_one_letter_code
_entity_poly.pdbx_strand_id
1 'polypeptide(L)' 'MAGIAGDAAACWTRAGRPAFVVNVEVFLHRDGRWLLIRRSEQEDNAPGLLSGIGGKVEFAGSD' A
#
# COMPACT_ATOMS: atom_id res chain seq x y z
N MET A 1 -31.15 1.21 14.27
CA MET A 1 -29.70 1.19 13.98
C MET A 1 -29.22 -0.25 14.11
N ALA A 2 -29.29 -1.03 13.03
CA ALA A 2 -28.79 -2.40 13.04
C ALA A 2 -27.27 -2.36 12.87
N GLY A 3 -26.54 -2.78 13.90
CA GLY A 3 -25.10 -2.94 13.83
C GLY A 3 -24.77 -4.05 12.83
N ILE A 4 -24.09 -3.69 11.76
CA ILE A 4 -23.33 -4.64 10.96
C ILE A 4 -22.27 -5.24 11.89
N ALA A 5 -22.41 -6.52 12.20
CA ALA A 5 -21.36 -7.31 12.84
C ALA A 5 -20.17 -7.34 11.87
N GLY A 6 -19.27 -6.37 12.02
CA GLY A 6 -18.04 -6.29 11.26
C GLY A 6 -17.13 -7.44 11.67
N ASP A 7 -16.63 -8.17 10.69
CA ASP A 7 -15.52 -9.12 10.86
C ASP A 7 -14.39 -8.45 11.66
N ALA A 8 -13.99 -9.06 12.78
CA ALA A 8 -12.99 -8.52 13.69
C ALA A 8 -11.60 -8.37 13.04
N ALA A 9 -11.39 -9.00 11.88
CA ALA A 9 -10.17 -8.89 11.08
C ALA A 9 -10.16 -7.71 10.09
N ALA A 10 -11.30 -7.08 9.81
CA ALA A 10 -11.39 -6.00 8.84
C ALA A 10 -11.09 -4.65 9.49
N CYS A 11 -10.05 -3.93 9.03
CA CYS A 11 -9.93 -2.51 9.32
C CYS A 11 -11.08 -1.76 8.62
N TRP A 12 -11.74 -0.86 9.34
CA TRP A 12 -12.83 -0.04 8.82
C TRP A 12 -12.44 1.44 8.81
N THR A 13 -12.88 2.16 7.78
CA THR A 13 -12.77 3.63 7.75
C THR A 13 -13.72 4.26 8.76
N ARG A 14 -13.47 5.53 9.14
CA ARG A 14 -14.37 6.30 10.03
C ARG A 14 -15.83 6.38 9.53
N ALA A 15 -16.05 6.20 8.23
CA ALA A 15 -17.37 6.19 7.61
C ALA A 15 -18.02 4.79 7.54
N GLY A 16 -17.46 3.77 8.21
CA GLY A 16 -18.03 2.42 8.28
C GLY A 16 -17.89 1.60 6.99
N ARG A 17 -16.93 1.95 6.12
CA ARG A 17 -16.59 1.18 4.90
C ARG A 17 -15.31 0.37 5.13
N PRO A 18 -15.11 -0.79 4.47
CA PRO A 18 -13.86 -1.54 4.55
C PRO A 18 -12.67 -0.62 4.23
N ALA A 19 -11.61 -0.71 5.03
CA ALA A 19 -10.37 0.01 4.80
C ALA A 19 -9.43 -0.83 3.95
N PHE A 20 -8.67 -0.15 3.10
CA PHE A 20 -7.66 -0.74 2.24
C PHE A 20 -6.31 -0.08 2.55
N VAL A 21 -5.23 -0.86 2.47
CA VAL A 21 -3.88 -0.30 2.46
C VAL A 21 -3.68 0.39 1.10
N VAL A 22 -3.27 1.65 1.14
CA VAL A 22 -2.96 2.43 -0.06
C VAL A 22 -1.45 2.45 -0.21
N ASN A 23 -0.95 1.95 -1.33
CA ASN A 23 0.45 2.11 -1.73
C ASN A 23 0.51 3.11 -2.88
N VAL A 24 1.63 3.83 -2.97
CA VAL A 24 1.94 4.74 -4.07
C VAL A 24 3.29 4.37 -4.66
N GLU A 25 3.34 4.24 -5.98
CA GLU A 25 4.53 3.94 -6.74
C GLU A 25 4.83 5.01 -7.79
N VAL A 26 6.12 5.30 -7.95
CA VAL A 26 6.70 6.19 -8.96
C VAL A 26 7.35 5.34 -10.04
N PHE A 27 7.03 5.67 -11.29
CA PHE A 27 7.73 5.19 -12.47
C PHE A 27 8.50 6.35 -13.11
N LEU A 28 9.81 6.35 -12.91
CA LEU A 28 10.71 7.37 -13.45
C LEU A 28 11.24 6.92 -14.81
N HIS A 29 11.01 7.74 -15.83
CA HIS A 29 11.44 7.49 -17.20
C HIS A 29 12.49 8.49 -17.65
N ARG A 30 13.56 8.00 -18.28
CA ARG A 30 14.58 8.83 -18.93
C ARG A 30 15.23 8.07 -20.09
N ASP A 31 15.28 8.72 -21.26
CA ASP A 31 15.98 8.23 -22.46
C ASP A 31 15.57 6.79 -22.85
N GLY A 32 14.27 6.50 -22.86
CA GLY A 32 13.74 5.19 -23.22
C GLY A 32 13.88 4.11 -22.15
N ARG A 33 14.33 4.47 -20.94
CA ARG A 33 14.54 3.54 -19.82
C ARG A 33 13.71 3.93 -18.60
N TRP A 34 13.33 2.91 -17.84
CA TRP A 34 12.60 3.04 -16.59
C TRP A 34 13.49 2.69 -15.41
N LEU A 35 13.36 3.44 -14.31
CA LEU A 35 13.96 3.06 -13.04
C LEU A 35 13.02 2.09 -12.30
N LEU A 36 13.54 0.91 -11.99
CA LEU A 36 12.89 -0.12 -11.18
C LEU A 36 13.81 -0.48 -10.01
N ILE A 37 13.22 -0.97 -8.92
CA ILE A 37 13.95 -1.54 -7.78
C ILE A 37 13.77 -3.06 -7.75
N ARG A 38 14.73 -3.76 -7.16
CA ARG A 38 14.51 -5.12 -6.68
C ARG A 38 14.07 -5.04 -5.22
N ARG A 39 12.93 -5.66 -4.90
CA ARG A 39 12.42 -5.75 -3.53
C ARG A 39 13.36 -6.62 -2.68
N SER A 40 13.47 -6.29 -1.39
CA SER A 40 14.25 -7.11 -0.46
C SER A 40 13.67 -8.53 -0.39
N GLU A 41 14.53 -9.51 -0.12
CA GLU A 41 14.11 -10.90 0.15
C GLU A 41 13.35 -11.02 1.49
N GLN A 42 13.40 -9.98 2.34
CA GLN A 42 12.75 -9.92 3.65
C GLN A 42 11.35 -9.29 3.61
N GLU A 43 10.85 -8.92 2.43
CA GLU A 43 9.52 -8.34 2.30
C GLU A 43 8.42 -9.39 2.48
N ASP A 44 7.37 -9.06 3.26
CA ASP A 44 6.22 -9.94 3.45
C ASP A 44 5.44 -10.20 2.14
N ASN A 45 5.49 -9.25 1.21
CA ASN A 45 4.79 -9.31 -0.08
C ASN A 45 5.78 -9.18 -1.23
N ALA A 46 5.69 -10.08 -2.21
CA ALA A 46 6.49 -10.05 -3.45
C ALA A 46 8.02 -9.86 -3.22
N PRO A 47 8.66 -10.66 -2.33
CA PRO A 47 10.10 -10.57 -2.10
C PRO A 47 10.91 -10.89 -3.37
N GLY A 48 12.04 -10.21 -3.54
CA GLY A 48 13.00 -10.48 -4.63
C GLY A 48 12.57 -10.04 -6.03
N LEU A 49 11.31 -9.62 -6.24
CA LEU A 49 10.78 -9.19 -7.55
C LEU A 49 11.18 -7.76 -7.91
N LEU A 50 11.12 -7.45 -9.22
CA LEU A 50 11.21 -6.09 -9.72
C LEU A 50 9.91 -5.32 -9.43
N SER A 51 10.04 -4.07 -9.01
CA SER A 51 8.91 -3.19 -8.66
C SER A 51 9.18 -1.74 -9.06
N GLY A 52 8.10 -0.96 -9.17
CA GLY A 52 8.19 0.51 -9.10
C GLY A 52 8.67 0.95 -7.72
N ILE A 53 9.14 2.20 -7.62
CA ILE A 53 9.65 2.76 -6.37
C ILE A 53 8.47 3.32 -5.58
N GLY A 54 8.23 2.82 -4.38
CA GLY A 54 7.03 3.18 -3.66
C GLY A 54 6.90 2.50 -2.33
N GLY A 55 5.72 2.65 -1.74
CA GLY A 55 5.37 2.01 -0.49
C GLY A 55 4.02 2.46 0.05
N LYS A 56 3.71 2.00 1.26
CA LYS A 56 2.49 2.34 1.99
C LYS A 56 2.42 3.85 2.24
N VAL A 57 1.26 4.42 1.95
CA VAL A 57 0.92 5.79 2.33
C VAL A 57 0.60 5.82 3.82
N GLU A 58 1.28 6.70 4.53
CA GLU A 58 0.94 7.02 5.92
C GLU A 58 -0.15 8.10 5.99
N PHE A 59 -0.93 8.07 7.06
CA PHE A 59 -1.93 9.12 7.30
C PHE A 59 -1.23 10.45 7.60
N ALA A 60 -1.56 11.50 6.85
CA ALA A 60 -1.17 12.86 7.20
C ALA A 60 -1.98 13.29 8.45
N GLY A 61 -1.37 13.18 9.62
CA GLY A 61 -2.03 13.55 10.89
C GLY A 61 -1.38 13.01 12.17
N SER A 62 -0.22 12.38 12.11
CA SER A 62 0.63 12.12 13.28
C SER A 62 1.72 13.18 13.39
N ASP A 63 1.31 14.39 13.81
CA ASP A 63 2.16 15.30 14.59
C ASP A 63 1.65 15.27 16.04
#